data_AF-A0A9D5GWC0-F1
#
_entry.id   AF-A0A9D5GWC0-F1
#
_cell.length_a   1.000
_cell.length_b   1.000
_cell.length_c   1.000
_cell.angle_alpha   90.00
_cell.angle_beta   90.00
_cell.angle_gamma   90.00
#
_symmetry.space_group_name_H-M   'P 1'
#
loop_
_entity.id
_entity.type
_entity.pdbx_description
1 polymer ?
#
loop_
_entity_poly.entity_id
_entity_poly.type
_entity_poly.pdbx_seq_one_letter_code
_entity_poly.pdbx_strand_id
1 'polypeptide(L)'
;MHVKIFSEHLEELELLLNGIAMMKELTKRTQDYLVSFGECMSTRIFAAYLNKLGVKARQYDAFEIGFITTDDFTNADILEATYPAVAKRLNGDWLSDPAIAIVTGFLGKAQKSCAVTTLGRGGSDLTATTIGKALGLPEIQVWKDVDGVLTCDPNIYPKAEPVPFLTFDEAAELAYFGAQVLHPQSMRPAREGDIPVRVKNSYNPKAPGTLITKERDMSKAILTSIVLKRNVTMLDIVSTRMLGQYGFLAKVFSIFEDLGISVDVVATSEVSVSLTLDPSKLWSRELIQQASELDHVVEELEKIAVVNLLQNRSIISLIGNVQQSSLILEKAFCVLRRLGVTVQMISQGASKVNISLVVNDTEADECVRALHEAFFETKLQRDYTNGNGYVAKSS
;
A
#
# COMPACT_ATOMS: atom_id res chain seq x y z
N MET A 1 16.33 -4.24 -37.03
CA MET A 1 16.33 -3.02 -36.19
C MET A 1 16.07 -3.36 -34.72
N HIS A 2 15.03 -4.13 -34.37
CA HIS A 2 14.67 -4.41 -32.98
C HIS A 2 15.69 -5.21 -32.13
N VAL A 3 16.42 -6.16 -32.72
CA VAL A 3 17.44 -6.95 -31.98
C VAL A 3 18.63 -6.08 -31.51
N LYS A 4 18.95 -5.00 -32.25
CA LYS A 4 20.07 -4.09 -31.93
C LYS A 4 19.81 -3.22 -30.69
N ILE A 5 18.57 -2.79 -30.49
CA ILE A 5 18.21 -1.91 -29.37
C ILE A 5 18.37 -2.64 -28.03
N PHE A 6 18.09 -3.94 -28.00
CA PHE A 6 18.18 -4.76 -26.79
C PHE A 6 19.63 -5.09 -26.44
N SER A 7 20.49 -5.37 -27.43
CA SER A 7 21.92 -5.63 -27.18
C SER A 7 22.63 -4.41 -26.60
N GLU A 8 22.31 -3.20 -27.08
CA GLU A 8 22.91 -1.96 -26.56
C GLU A 8 22.64 -1.76 -25.05
N HIS A 9 21.41 -2.02 -24.59
CA HIS A 9 21.06 -1.88 -23.17
C HIS A 9 21.72 -2.96 -22.31
N LEU A 10 21.88 -4.19 -22.84
CA LEU A 10 22.58 -5.26 -22.11
C LEU A 10 24.07 -5.00 -22.01
N GLU A 11 24.70 -4.52 -23.08
CA GLU A 11 26.11 -4.12 -23.09
C GLU A 11 26.36 -2.98 -22.09
N GLU A 12 25.47 -1.99 -22.05
CA GLU A 12 25.56 -0.89 -21.10
C GLU A 12 25.34 -1.35 -19.65
N LEU A 13 24.37 -2.24 -19.41
CA LEU A 13 24.15 -2.85 -18.10
C LEU A 13 25.38 -3.64 -17.63
N GLU A 14 26.01 -4.40 -18.52
CA GLU A 14 27.24 -5.15 -18.23
C GLU A 14 28.40 -4.20 -17.88
N LEU A 15 28.59 -3.13 -18.65
CA LEU A 15 29.59 -2.10 -18.35
C LEU A 15 29.36 -1.44 -16.99
N LEU A 16 28.10 -1.13 -16.65
CA LEU A 16 27.73 -0.56 -15.35
C LEU A 16 28.07 -1.52 -14.21
N LEU A 17 27.69 -2.78 -14.33
CA LEU A 17 27.96 -3.82 -13.32
C LEU A 17 29.46 -4.05 -13.13
N ASN A 18 30.23 -4.07 -14.21
CA ASN A 18 31.69 -4.14 -14.15
C ASN A 18 32.29 -2.92 -13.44
N GLY A 19 31.77 -1.71 -13.73
CA GLY A 19 32.16 -0.48 -13.04
C GLY A 19 31.91 -0.55 -11.52
N ILE A 20 30.72 -1.01 -11.10
CA ILE A 20 30.38 -1.22 -9.69
C ILE A 20 31.35 -2.23 -9.06
N ALA A 21 31.62 -3.35 -9.75
CA ALA A 21 32.51 -4.40 -9.26
C ALA A 21 33.98 -3.93 -9.12
N MET A 22 34.43 -3.03 -9.99
CA MET A 22 35.77 -2.42 -9.93
C MET A 22 35.90 -1.41 -8.80
N MET A 23 34.89 -0.52 -8.66
CA MET A 23 34.92 0.55 -7.65
C MET A 23 34.59 0.06 -6.24
N LYS A 24 33.93 -1.11 -6.10
CA LYS A 24 33.41 -1.64 -4.83
C LYS A 24 32.43 -0.69 -4.14
N GLU A 25 31.74 0.14 -4.92
CA GLU A 25 30.79 1.13 -4.43
C GLU A 25 29.50 1.09 -5.25
N LEU A 26 28.36 1.10 -4.55
CA LEU A 26 27.03 1.24 -5.16
C LEU A 26 26.32 2.42 -4.51
N THR A 27 26.41 3.59 -5.15
CA THR A 27 25.69 4.77 -4.69
C THR A 27 24.20 4.67 -5.02
N LYS A 28 23.33 5.37 -4.28
CA LYS A 28 21.89 5.45 -4.57
C LYS A 28 21.60 5.91 -6.00
N ARG A 29 22.40 6.86 -6.52
CA ARG A 29 22.31 7.31 -7.92
C ARG A 29 22.60 6.18 -8.90
N THR A 30 23.66 5.42 -8.64
CA THR A 30 24.03 4.25 -9.46
C THR A 30 22.96 3.17 -9.38
N GLN A 31 22.35 2.97 -8.20
CA GLN A 31 21.25 2.03 -8.00
C GLN A 31 20.01 2.39 -8.81
N ASP A 32 19.59 3.66 -8.81
CA ASP A 32 18.47 4.14 -9.63
C ASP A 32 18.73 3.92 -11.12
N TYR A 33 19.96 4.20 -11.58
CA TYR A 33 20.34 3.93 -12.95
C TYR A 33 20.29 2.43 -13.27
N LEU A 34 20.85 1.59 -12.40
CA LEU A 34 20.90 0.13 -12.56
C LEU A 34 19.50 -0.48 -12.71
N VAL A 35 18.55 -0.09 -11.86
CA VAL A 35 17.20 -0.67 -11.90
C VAL A 35 16.34 -0.12 -13.05
N SER A 36 16.70 1.05 -13.61
CA SER A 36 15.98 1.65 -14.73
C SER A 36 15.97 0.79 -15.99
N PHE A 37 17.01 -0.02 -16.20
CA PHE A 37 17.14 -0.91 -17.34
C PHE A 37 15.95 -1.87 -17.50
N GLY A 38 15.33 -2.30 -16.39
CA GLY A 38 14.18 -3.21 -16.43
C GLY A 38 12.99 -2.63 -17.20
N GLU A 39 12.54 -1.42 -16.82
CA GLU A 39 11.42 -0.72 -17.46
C GLU A 39 11.77 -0.23 -18.87
N CYS A 40 13.02 0.23 -19.07
CA CYS A 40 13.51 0.65 -20.38
C CYS A 40 13.43 -0.51 -21.39
N MET A 41 13.87 -1.71 -21.00
CA MET A 41 13.82 -2.90 -21.85
C MET A 41 12.38 -3.41 -22.06
N SER A 42 11.58 -3.51 -21.01
CA SER A 42 10.22 -4.08 -21.08
C SER A 42 9.30 -3.27 -22.02
N THR A 43 9.32 -1.94 -21.91
CA THR A 43 8.51 -1.06 -22.74
C THR A 43 8.93 -1.07 -24.21
N ARG A 44 10.23 -1.17 -24.50
CA ARG A 44 10.76 -1.30 -25.86
C ARG A 44 10.32 -2.61 -26.51
N ILE A 45 10.38 -3.71 -25.77
CA ILE A 45 9.90 -5.02 -26.24
C ILE A 45 8.40 -4.92 -26.56
N PHE A 46 7.60 -4.38 -25.64
CA PHE A 46 6.16 -4.32 -25.81
C PHE A 46 5.72 -3.41 -26.97
N ALA A 47 6.34 -2.23 -27.11
CA ALA A 47 6.08 -1.34 -28.24
C ALA A 47 6.47 -1.98 -29.58
N ALA A 48 7.62 -2.65 -29.66
CA ALA A 48 8.04 -3.37 -30.87
C ALA A 48 7.07 -4.52 -31.21
N TYR A 49 6.58 -5.24 -30.20
CA TYR A 49 5.61 -6.30 -30.36
C TYR A 49 4.27 -5.77 -30.92
N LEU A 50 3.73 -4.69 -30.36
CA LEU A 50 2.50 -4.05 -30.88
C LEU A 50 2.65 -3.62 -32.34
N ASN A 51 3.77 -2.97 -32.68
CA ASN A 51 4.03 -2.57 -34.06
C ASN A 51 4.13 -3.78 -35.01
N LYS A 52 4.71 -4.90 -34.55
CA LYS A 52 4.74 -6.16 -35.32
C LYS A 52 3.34 -6.73 -35.56
N LEU A 53 2.40 -6.51 -34.66
CA LEU A 53 0.99 -6.89 -34.82
C LEU A 53 0.19 -5.88 -35.68
N GLY A 54 0.82 -4.82 -36.19
CA GLY A 54 0.16 -3.76 -36.95
C GLY A 54 -0.52 -2.71 -36.08
N VAL A 55 -0.35 -2.75 -34.75
CA VAL A 55 -0.84 -1.73 -33.83
C VAL A 55 0.24 -0.68 -33.62
N LYS A 56 0.00 0.53 -34.12
CA LYS A 56 0.98 1.62 -34.06
C LYS A 56 1.23 2.04 -32.61
N ALA A 57 2.46 1.84 -32.13
CA ALA A 57 2.87 2.14 -30.78
C ALA A 57 4.22 2.88 -30.76
N ARG A 58 4.42 3.78 -29.79
CA ARG A 58 5.66 4.53 -29.59
C ARG A 58 6.11 4.39 -28.15
N GLN A 59 7.36 3.97 -27.96
CA GLN A 59 7.97 3.86 -26.63
C GLN A 59 8.47 5.22 -26.15
N TYR A 60 8.36 5.46 -24.84
CA TYR A 60 8.83 6.65 -24.16
C TYR A 60 9.52 6.32 -22.85
N ASP A 61 10.72 6.87 -22.66
CA ASP A 61 11.34 6.90 -21.35
C ASP A 61 10.77 8.07 -20.56
N ALA A 62 10.21 7.81 -19.38
CA ALA A 62 9.57 8.81 -18.53
C ALA A 62 10.50 10.01 -18.27
N PHE A 63 11.78 9.73 -18.00
CA PHE A 63 12.81 10.72 -17.76
C PHE A 63 13.12 11.62 -18.98
N GLU A 64 12.72 11.24 -20.20
CA GLU A 64 12.89 12.07 -21.40
C GLU A 64 11.61 12.83 -21.82
N ILE A 65 10.45 12.50 -21.25
CA ILE A 65 9.17 13.11 -21.63
C ILE A 65 8.60 14.10 -20.61
N GLY A 66 9.41 14.50 -19.64
CA GLY A 66 9.04 15.53 -18.68
C GLY A 66 8.60 15.01 -17.31
N PHE A 67 8.92 13.77 -16.93
CA PHE A 67 8.91 13.38 -15.51
C PHE A 67 10.08 14.04 -14.79
N ILE A 68 9.81 15.12 -14.05
CA ILE A 68 10.81 15.90 -13.34
C ILE A 68 10.66 15.61 -11.84
N THR A 69 11.75 15.20 -11.20
CA THR A 69 11.76 14.80 -9.80
C THR A 69 12.77 15.58 -8.97
N THR A 70 12.71 15.43 -7.64
CA THR A 70 13.83 15.76 -6.75
C THR A 70 15.04 14.88 -7.04
N ASP A 71 16.19 15.22 -6.44
CA ASP A 71 17.44 14.47 -6.54
C ASP A 71 17.57 13.39 -5.43
N ASP A 72 16.48 13.09 -4.71
CA ASP A 72 16.44 12.09 -3.65
C ASP A 72 16.32 10.68 -4.25
N PHE A 73 17.43 10.17 -4.79
CA PHE A 73 17.50 8.84 -5.42
C PHE A 73 16.92 7.74 -4.52
N THR A 74 16.36 6.70 -5.14
CA THR A 74 15.57 5.58 -4.55
C THR A 74 14.15 5.92 -4.10
N ASN A 75 13.82 7.20 -3.93
CA ASN A 75 12.50 7.65 -3.47
C ASN A 75 12.24 9.11 -3.89
N ALA A 76 12.46 9.42 -5.17
CA ALA A 76 12.38 10.78 -5.66
C ALA A 76 10.92 11.25 -5.76
N ASP A 77 10.65 12.48 -5.34
CA ASP A 77 9.32 13.07 -5.41
C ASP A 77 9.08 13.74 -6.77
N ILE A 78 7.88 13.57 -7.32
CA ILE A 78 7.47 14.23 -8.58
C ILE A 78 7.21 15.71 -8.31
N LEU A 79 7.84 16.58 -9.11
CA LEU A 79 7.64 18.02 -9.04
C LEU A 79 6.45 18.46 -9.89
N GLU A 80 5.76 19.52 -9.47
CA GLU A 80 4.59 20.09 -10.16
C GLU A 80 4.86 20.46 -11.64
N ALA A 81 6.11 20.79 -11.99
CA ALA A 81 6.52 21.04 -13.37
C ALA A 81 6.32 19.84 -14.31
N THR A 82 6.18 18.62 -13.76
CA THR A 82 5.95 17.39 -14.51
C THR A 82 4.63 17.42 -15.27
N TYR A 83 3.53 17.85 -14.66
CA TYR A 83 2.20 17.78 -15.26
C TYR A 83 2.11 18.54 -16.60
N PRO A 84 2.48 19.84 -16.69
CA PRO A 84 2.46 20.54 -17.98
C PRO A 84 3.51 20.02 -18.97
N ALA A 85 4.67 19.53 -18.50
CA ALA A 85 5.73 19.02 -19.37
C ALA A 85 5.32 17.71 -20.07
N VAL A 86 4.80 16.75 -19.31
CA VAL A 86 4.28 15.47 -19.81
C VAL A 86 3.10 15.71 -20.76
N ALA A 87 2.16 16.58 -20.37
CA ALA A 87 1.00 16.91 -21.20
C ALA A 87 1.43 17.51 -22.54
N LYS A 88 2.36 18.47 -22.54
CA LYS A 88 2.88 19.10 -23.75
C LYS A 88 3.54 18.07 -24.68
N ARG A 89 4.38 17.19 -24.13
CA ARG A 89 5.11 16.18 -24.91
C ARG A 89 4.16 15.16 -25.53
N LEU A 90 3.32 14.52 -24.72
CA LEU A 90 2.43 13.45 -25.19
C LEU A 90 1.35 13.97 -26.14
N ASN A 91 0.73 15.13 -25.86
CA ASN A 91 -0.26 15.71 -26.77
C ASN A 91 0.37 16.17 -28.09
N GLY A 92 1.55 16.80 -28.04
CA GLY A 92 2.24 17.25 -29.25
C GLY A 92 2.58 16.10 -30.20
N ASP A 93 3.10 15.02 -29.62
CA ASP A 93 3.45 13.82 -30.36
C ASP A 93 2.22 13.07 -30.90
N TRP A 94 1.12 13.06 -30.16
CA TRP A 94 -0.15 12.48 -30.59
C TRP A 94 -0.79 13.27 -31.75
N LEU A 95 -0.77 14.61 -31.68
CA LEU A 95 -1.30 15.48 -32.74
C LEU A 95 -0.49 15.38 -34.04
N SER A 96 0.82 15.20 -33.94
CA SER A 96 1.72 15.08 -35.08
C SER A 96 1.60 13.71 -35.75
N ASP A 97 1.65 12.64 -34.94
CA ASP A 97 1.62 11.28 -35.45
C ASP A 97 1.02 10.31 -34.40
N PRO A 98 -0.32 10.08 -34.43
CA PRO A 98 -1.02 9.29 -33.42
C PRO A 98 -0.46 7.87 -33.30
N ALA A 99 -0.08 7.49 -32.07
CA ALA A 99 0.43 6.18 -31.73
C ALA A 99 0.15 5.88 -30.25
N ILE A 100 -0.07 4.62 -29.90
CA ILE A 100 -0.21 4.22 -28.49
C ILE A 100 1.11 4.48 -27.76
N ALA A 101 1.08 5.33 -26.74
CA ALA A 101 2.25 5.65 -25.94
C ALA A 101 2.53 4.52 -24.93
N ILE A 102 3.72 3.91 -25.02
CA ILE A 102 4.22 2.89 -24.09
C ILE A 102 5.31 3.54 -23.25
N VAL A 103 4.96 3.98 -22.05
CA VAL A 103 5.82 4.79 -21.17
C VAL A 103 6.43 3.90 -20.09
N THR A 104 7.72 4.08 -19.77
CA THR A 104 8.38 3.40 -18.64
C THR A 104 7.69 3.77 -17.32
N GLY A 105 7.35 2.79 -16.48
CA GLY A 105 6.90 3.05 -15.11
C GLY A 105 8.08 3.45 -14.20
N PHE A 106 7.79 3.87 -12.96
CA PHE A 106 8.75 3.97 -11.84
C PHE A 106 9.92 4.96 -12.01
N LEU A 107 10.11 5.57 -13.18
CA LEU A 107 11.29 6.39 -13.49
C LEU A 107 10.98 7.89 -13.64
N GLY A 108 11.99 8.72 -13.41
CA GLY A 108 11.97 10.16 -13.60
C GLY A 108 13.36 10.76 -13.84
N LYS A 109 13.41 12.08 -13.98
CA LYS A 109 14.64 12.85 -14.19
C LYS A 109 14.81 13.88 -13.08
N ALA A 110 15.92 13.77 -12.35
CA ALA A 110 16.26 14.71 -11.30
C ALA A 110 16.43 16.14 -11.85
N GLN A 111 15.81 17.12 -11.20
CA GLN A 111 15.83 18.50 -11.67
C GLN A 111 17.24 19.11 -11.69
N LYS A 112 18.09 18.82 -10.70
CA LYS A 112 19.43 19.45 -10.60
C LYS A 112 20.50 18.66 -11.32
N SER A 113 20.61 17.36 -11.02
CA SER A 113 21.65 16.50 -11.59
C SER A 113 21.35 16.00 -13.00
N CYS A 114 20.10 16.13 -13.46
CA CYS A 114 19.61 15.55 -14.71
C CYS A 114 19.78 14.02 -14.82
N ALA A 115 20.05 13.34 -13.70
CA ALA A 115 20.21 11.90 -13.63
C ALA A 115 18.85 11.19 -13.63
N VAL A 116 18.85 9.92 -14.03
CA VAL A 116 17.70 9.03 -13.88
C VAL A 116 17.44 8.80 -12.39
N THR A 117 16.19 8.92 -11.99
CA THR A 117 15.70 8.68 -10.63
C THR A 117 14.62 7.63 -10.64
N THR A 118 14.41 7.00 -9.48
CA THR A 118 13.29 6.13 -9.24
C THR A 118 12.29 6.74 -8.25
N LEU A 119 11.01 6.44 -8.46
CA LEU A 119 9.88 7.02 -7.72
C LEU A 119 9.55 6.29 -6.40
N GLY A 120 10.37 5.31 -6.00
CA GLY A 120 10.14 4.51 -4.80
C GLY A 120 8.93 3.57 -4.89
N ARG A 121 8.32 3.28 -3.73
CA ARG A 121 7.26 2.26 -3.61
C ARG A 121 6.00 2.65 -4.38
N GLY A 122 5.50 1.72 -5.19
CA GLY A 122 4.34 1.95 -6.05
C GLY A 122 4.63 2.90 -7.22
N GLY A 123 5.90 3.03 -7.64
CA GLY A 123 6.25 4.04 -8.63
C GLY A 123 5.64 3.85 -10.02
N SER A 124 5.44 2.62 -10.50
CA SER A 124 4.74 2.41 -11.80
C SER A 124 3.27 2.84 -11.74
N ASP A 125 2.60 2.57 -10.61
CA ASP A 125 1.26 3.10 -10.35
C ASP A 125 1.27 4.63 -10.29
N LEU A 126 2.30 5.22 -9.67
CA LEU A 126 2.44 6.69 -9.57
C LEU A 126 2.68 7.32 -10.95
N THR A 127 3.44 6.67 -11.83
CA THR A 127 3.59 7.11 -13.23
C THR A 127 2.23 7.15 -13.93
N ALA A 128 1.40 6.11 -13.77
CA ALA A 128 0.08 6.04 -14.40
C ALA A 128 -0.86 7.14 -13.91
N THR A 129 -0.94 7.36 -12.59
CA THR A 129 -1.81 8.43 -12.03
C THR A 129 -1.31 9.82 -12.37
N THR A 130 0.01 10.01 -12.45
CA THR A 130 0.63 11.28 -12.87
C THR A 130 0.27 11.62 -14.32
N ILE A 131 0.36 10.64 -15.24
CA ILE A 131 -0.07 10.82 -16.64
C ILE A 131 -1.57 11.11 -16.69
N GLY A 132 -2.38 10.37 -15.93
CA GLY A 132 -3.82 10.60 -15.84
C GLY A 132 -4.17 12.04 -15.45
N LYS A 133 -3.54 12.56 -14.38
CA LYS A 133 -3.70 13.95 -13.94
C LYS A 133 -3.16 14.96 -14.96
N ALA A 134 -1.99 14.71 -15.53
CA ALA A 134 -1.37 15.59 -16.52
C ALA A 134 -2.24 15.79 -17.78
N LEU A 135 -2.88 14.71 -18.25
CA LEU A 135 -3.70 14.71 -19.45
C LEU A 135 -5.19 14.96 -19.19
N GLY A 136 -5.63 15.00 -17.93
CA GLY A 136 -7.05 15.16 -17.57
C GLY A 136 -7.92 13.99 -18.05
N LEU A 137 -7.42 12.76 -17.92
CA LEU A 137 -8.11 11.56 -18.39
C LEU A 137 -9.34 11.22 -17.52
N PRO A 138 -10.37 10.57 -18.09
CA PRO A 138 -11.60 10.26 -17.37
C PRO A 138 -11.46 9.13 -16.34
N GLU A 139 -10.50 8.22 -16.52
CA GLU A 139 -10.14 7.19 -15.54
C GLU A 139 -8.70 6.73 -15.74
N ILE A 140 -8.11 6.18 -14.67
CA ILE A 140 -6.81 5.51 -14.67
C ILE A 140 -7.04 4.03 -14.40
N GLN A 141 -6.48 3.14 -15.21
CA GLN A 141 -6.63 1.68 -15.01
C GLN A 141 -5.32 1.05 -14.54
N VAL A 142 -5.40 0.25 -13.47
CA VAL A 142 -4.32 -0.63 -13.01
C VAL A 142 -4.73 -2.07 -13.26
N TRP A 143 -3.87 -2.82 -13.93
CA TRP A 143 -4.14 -4.21 -14.32
C TRP A 143 -3.34 -5.16 -13.43
N LYS A 144 -4.05 -6.10 -12.80
CA LYS A 144 -3.53 -7.13 -11.90
C LYS A 144 -3.94 -8.52 -12.38
N ASP A 145 -3.75 -9.53 -11.54
CA ASP A 145 -4.05 -10.95 -11.77
C ASP A 145 -5.34 -11.42 -11.05
N VAL A 146 -5.98 -10.55 -10.28
CA VAL A 146 -7.26 -10.79 -9.58
C VAL A 146 -8.33 -9.79 -10.01
N ASP A 147 -9.61 -10.14 -9.78
CA ASP A 147 -10.80 -9.37 -10.18
C ASP A 147 -11.02 -8.08 -9.34
N GLY A 148 -9.99 -7.23 -9.28
CA GLY A 148 -9.99 -6.00 -8.51
C GLY A 148 -9.42 -6.18 -7.10
N VAL A 149 -9.97 -5.46 -6.14
CA VAL A 149 -9.70 -5.60 -4.71
C VAL A 149 -10.72 -6.58 -4.13
N LEU A 150 -10.25 -7.49 -3.29
CA LEU A 150 -11.07 -8.56 -2.72
C LEU A 150 -11.39 -8.27 -1.24
N THR A 151 -12.45 -8.89 -0.72
CA THR A 151 -12.86 -8.79 0.70
C THR A 151 -11.84 -9.36 1.68
N CYS A 152 -10.92 -10.21 1.23
CA CYS A 152 -9.75 -10.69 1.95
C CYS A 152 -8.75 -11.31 0.95
N ASP A 153 -7.59 -11.76 1.42
CA ASP A 153 -6.63 -12.50 0.58
C ASP A 153 -7.22 -13.87 0.16
N PRO A 154 -7.35 -14.16 -1.15
CA PRO A 154 -7.91 -15.42 -1.65
C PRO A 154 -7.04 -16.64 -1.31
N ASN A 155 -5.75 -16.46 -1.00
CA ASN A 155 -4.87 -17.52 -0.53
C ASN A 155 -5.18 -17.93 0.92
N ILE A 156 -5.74 -17.03 1.73
CA ILE A 156 -6.15 -17.30 3.11
C ILE A 156 -7.55 -17.93 3.13
N TYR A 157 -8.47 -17.34 2.33
CA TYR A 157 -9.85 -17.81 2.22
C TYR A 157 -10.35 -17.81 0.78
N PRO A 158 -10.64 -18.99 0.18
CA PRO A 158 -11.00 -19.10 -1.23
C PRO A 158 -12.31 -18.42 -1.66
N LYS A 159 -13.22 -18.12 -0.72
CA LYS A 159 -14.49 -17.44 -1.02
C LYS A 159 -14.39 -15.91 -0.92
N ALA A 160 -13.18 -15.36 -1.05
CA ALA A 160 -13.00 -13.92 -1.16
C ALA A 160 -13.81 -13.37 -2.34
N GLU A 161 -14.58 -12.32 -2.11
CA GLU A 161 -15.45 -11.72 -3.13
C GLU A 161 -14.84 -10.40 -3.65
N PRO A 162 -15.03 -10.05 -4.93
CA PRO A 162 -14.67 -8.74 -5.45
C PRO A 162 -15.42 -7.60 -4.76
N VAL A 163 -14.69 -6.57 -4.34
CA VAL A 163 -15.24 -5.32 -3.81
C VAL A 163 -15.43 -4.36 -4.99
N PRO A 164 -16.66 -4.05 -5.43
CA PRO A 164 -16.88 -3.31 -6.67
C PRO A 164 -16.51 -1.82 -6.58
N PHE A 165 -16.63 -1.22 -5.39
CA PHE A 165 -16.43 0.20 -5.15
C PHE A 165 -15.65 0.43 -3.87
N LEU A 166 -14.68 1.34 -3.91
CA LEU A 166 -13.88 1.78 -2.77
C LEU A 166 -13.76 3.30 -2.78
N THR A 167 -13.57 3.89 -1.61
CA THR A 167 -13.05 5.26 -1.53
C THR A 167 -11.51 5.27 -1.58
N PHE A 168 -10.89 6.40 -1.95
CA PHE A 168 -9.44 6.56 -1.85
C PHE A 168 -8.91 6.32 -0.44
N ASP A 169 -9.66 6.70 0.60
CA ASP A 169 -9.28 6.50 1.99
C ASP A 169 -9.34 5.02 2.39
N GLU A 170 -10.37 4.27 1.93
CA GLU A 170 -10.41 2.81 2.11
C GLU A 170 -9.27 2.11 1.38
N ALA A 171 -9.00 2.48 0.12
CA ALA A 171 -7.92 1.90 -0.66
C ALA A 171 -6.54 2.17 -0.01
N ALA A 172 -6.34 3.36 0.56
CA ALA A 172 -5.09 3.71 1.23
C ALA A 172 -4.83 2.87 2.49
N GLU A 173 -5.85 2.67 3.33
CA GLU A 173 -5.75 1.81 4.50
C GLU A 173 -5.53 0.34 4.11
N LEU A 174 -6.23 -0.16 3.08
CA LEU A 174 -6.02 -1.51 2.55
C LEU A 174 -4.58 -1.74 2.08
N ALA A 175 -4.05 -0.82 1.28
CA ALA A 175 -2.70 -0.92 0.74
C ALA A 175 -1.63 -0.85 1.84
N TYR A 176 -1.84 -0.04 2.87
CA TYR A 176 -0.90 0.09 3.99
C TYR A 176 -0.73 -1.22 4.77
N PHE A 177 -1.81 -1.95 5.01
CA PHE A 177 -1.78 -3.22 5.76
C PHE A 177 -1.46 -4.46 4.92
N GLY A 178 -1.14 -4.28 3.63
CA GLY A 178 -0.62 -5.36 2.78
C GLY A 178 -1.63 -5.98 1.82
N ALA A 179 -2.83 -5.41 1.67
CA ALA A 179 -3.67 -5.77 0.54
C ALA A 179 -2.94 -5.36 -0.75
N GLN A 180 -2.95 -6.22 -1.77
CA GLN A 180 -2.38 -5.92 -3.07
C GLN A 180 -3.24 -4.90 -3.83
N VAL A 181 -3.27 -3.65 -3.35
CA VAL A 181 -3.95 -2.49 -3.95
C VAL A 181 -2.87 -1.48 -4.40
N LEU A 182 -3.26 -0.28 -4.83
CA LEU A 182 -2.33 0.81 -5.13
C LEU A 182 -1.76 1.40 -3.84
N HIS A 183 -0.46 1.69 -3.83
CA HIS A 183 0.18 2.38 -2.71
C HIS A 183 -0.44 3.78 -2.47
N PRO A 184 -0.59 4.27 -1.23
CA PRO A 184 -1.21 5.57 -0.96
C PRO A 184 -0.53 6.74 -1.70
N GLN A 185 0.80 6.69 -1.86
CA GLN A 185 1.55 7.71 -2.60
C GLN A 185 1.17 7.74 -4.09
N SER A 186 0.93 6.57 -4.71
CA SER A 186 0.57 6.51 -6.13
C SER A 186 -0.84 7.02 -6.39
N MET A 187 -1.74 6.98 -5.41
CA MET A 187 -3.09 7.52 -5.56
C MET A 187 -3.19 9.04 -5.42
N ARG A 188 -2.16 9.74 -4.91
CA ARG A 188 -2.23 11.20 -4.68
C ARG A 188 -2.60 12.01 -5.93
N PRO A 189 -1.96 11.81 -7.10
CA PRO A 189 -2.33 12.57 -8.30
C PRO A 189 -3.78 12.32 -8.73
N ALA A 190 -4.25 11.08 -8.61
CA ALA A 190 -5.63 10.72 -8.94
C ALA A 190 -6.63 11.38 -7.97
N ARG A 191 -6.33 11.39 -6.66
CA ARG A 191 -7.15 12.05 -5.63
C ARG A 191 -7.22 13.57 -5.82
N GLU A 192 -6.09 14.21 -6.12
CA GLU A 192 -6.03 15.67 -6.36
C GLU A 192 -6.71 16.08 -7.66
N GLY A 193 -6.59 15.26 -8.71
CA GLY A 193 -7.26 15.47 -9.99
C GLY A 193 -8.73 15.04 -10.01
N ASP A 194 -9.24 14.45 -8.92
CA ASP A 194 -10.55 13.80 -8.83
C ASP A 194 -10.80 12.79 -9.97
N ILE A 195 -9.78 12.01 -10.30
CA ILE A 195 -9.80 11.02 -11.38
C ILE A 195 -10.01 9.63 -10.79
N PRO A 196 -11.09 8.92 -11.15
CA PRO A 196 -11.32 7.55 -10.69
C PRO A 196 -10.19 6.60 -11.10
N VAL A 197 -9.83 5.68 -10.20
CA VAL A 197 -8.85 4.62 -10.46
C VAL A 197 -9.57 3.28 -10.50
N ARG A 198 -9.36 2.48 -11.54
CA ARG A 198 -9.97 1.17 -11.71
C ARG A 198 -8.92 0.06 -11.63
N VAL A 199 -9.10 -0.89 -10.71
CA VAL A 199 -8.28 -2.10 -10.63
C VAL A 199 -8.97 -3.22 -11.42
N LYS A 200 -8.30 -3.74 -12.45
CA LYS A 200 -8.83 -4.77 -13.37
C LYS A 200 -7.98 -6.03 -13.37
N ASN A 201 -8.55 -7.14 -13.85
CA ASN A 201 -7.84 -8.39 -14.03
C ASN A 201 -7.42 -8.59 -15.50
N SER A 202 -6.13 -8.82 -15.73
CA SER A 202 -5.57 -9.15 -17.04
C SER A 202 -6.02 -10.52 -17.57
N TYR A 203 -6.30 -11.48 -16.68
CA TYR A 203 -6.84 -12.80 -17.03
C TYR A 203 -8.36 -12.81 -17.22
N ASN A 204 -9.07 -11.81 -16.67
CA ASN A 204 -10.51 -11.64 -16.81
C ASN A 204 -10.86 -10.19 -17.20
N PRO A 205 -10.53 -9.75 -18.43
CA PRO A 205 -10.60 -8.34 -18.84
C PRO A 205 -12.02 -7.78 -18.92
N LYS A 206 -13.03 -8.66 -18.96
CA LYS A 206 -14.45 -8.30 -19.00
C LYS A 206 -15.04 -8.06 -17.61
N ALA A 207 -14.37 -8.48 -16.54
CA ALA A 207 -14.80 -8.16 -15.18
C ALA A 207 -14.84 -6.64 -14.97
N PRO A 208 -15.81 -6.12 -14.19
CA PRO A 208 -15.89 -4.70 -13.88
C PRO A 208 -14.68 -4.22 -13.06
N GLY A 209 -14.08 -5.13 -12.29
CA GLY A 209 -13.02 -4.83 -11.33
C GLY A 209 -13.53 -3.99 -10.16
N THR A 210 -12.61 -3.25 -9.55
CA THR A 210 -12.91 -2.31 -8.46
C THR A 210 -12.71 -0.89 -8.92
N LEU A 211 -13.71 -0.04 -8.72
CA LEU A 211 -13.62 1.39 -8.98
C LEU A 211 -13.34 2.14 -7.66
N ILE A 212 -12.26 2.91 -7.64
CA ILE A 212 -11.81 3.73 -6.51
C ILE A 212 -12.13 5.19 -6.82
N THR A 213 -12.94 5.83 -5.98
CA THR A 213 -13.40 7.21 -6.13
C THR A 213 -13.22 8.00 -4.83
N LYS A 214 -13.51 9.30 -4.84
CA LYS A 214 -13.51 10.12 -3.63
C LYS A 214 -14.57 9.69 -2.62
N GLU A 215 -15.77 9.42 -3.13
CA GLU A 215 -16.93 9.02 -2.35
C GLU A 215 -17.65 7.85 -3.03
N ARG A 216 -18.39 7.06 -2.24
CA ARG A 216 -19.27 5.98 -2.72
C ARG A 216 -20.51 5.88 -1.81
N ASP A 217 -21.53 5.18 -2.29
CA ASP A 217 -22.69 4.86 -1.45
C ASP A 217 -22.29 3.91 -0.30
N MET A 218 -22.44 4.41 0.93
CA MET A 218 -22.13 3.67 2.16
C MET A 218 -23.38 3.07 2.83
N SER A 219 -24.59 3.29 2.28
CA SER A 219 -25.85 2.90 2.92
C SER A 219 -25.98 1.41 3.22
N LYS A 220 -25.34 0.56 2.41
CA LYS A 220 -25.33 -0.90 2.54
C LYS A 220 -24.00 -1.46 3.03
N ALA A 221 -22.97 -0.63 3.17
CA ALA A 221 -21.63 -1.07 3.52
C ALA A 221 -21.48 -1.13 5.05
N ILE A 222 -21.18 -2.33 5.56
CA ILE A 222 -20.79 -2.54 6.96
C ILE A 222 -19.28 -2.73 7.01
N LEU A 223 -18.81 -3.88 6.51
CA LEU A 223 -17.39 -4.18 6.36
C LEU A 223 -17.06 -4.25 4.86
N THR A 224 -15.92 -3.71 4.49
CA THR A 224 -15.44 -3.63 3.11
C THR A 224 -14.44 -4.75 2.84
N SER A 225 -13.45 -4.93 3.72
CA SER A 225 -12.44 -5.98 3.57
C SER A 225 -11.70 -6.26 4.88
N ILE A 226 -11.11 -7.45 4.98
CA ILE A 226 -10.28 -7.93 6.07
C ILE A 226 -8.86 -8.14 5.53
N VAL A 227 -7.87 -7.47 6.14
CA VAL A 227 -6.46 -7.58 5.76
C VAL A 227 -5.68 -8.22 6.89
N LEU A 228 -4.73 -9.08 6.54
CA LEU A 228 -3.84 -9.72 7.49
C LEU A 228 -2.39 -9.31 7.23
N LYS A 229 -1.73 -8.73 8.23
CA LYS A 229 -0.28 -8.50 8.24
C LYS A 229 0.37 -9.46 9.21
N ARG A 230 1.20 -10.37 8.68
CA ARG A 230 1.86 -11.45 9.44
C ARG A 230 3.21 -11.07 9.99
N ASN A 231 3.69 -11.89 10.91
CA ASN A 231 5.06 -11.86 11.44
C ASN A 231 5.47 -10.45 11.90
N VAL A 232 4.58 -9.85 12.67
CA VAL A 232 4.75 -8.53 13.27
C VAL A 232 5.37 -8.70 14.66
N THR A 233 6.32 -7.83 14.99
CA THR A 233 6.86 -7.71 16.35
C THR A 233 6.08 -6.63 17.10
N MET A 234 5.57 -6.99 18.27
CA MET A 234 4.88 -6.09 19.19
C MET A 234 5.79 -5.76 20.38
N LEU A 235 5.86 -4.49 20.75
CA LEU A 235 6.56 -3.98 21.92
C LEU A 235 5.53 -3.39 22.88
N ASP A 236 5.62 -3.74 24.16
CA ASP A 236 4.83 -3.11 25.23
C ASP A 236 5.77 -2.39 26.19
N ILE A 237 5.59 -1.07 26.30
CA ILE A 237 6.48 -0.16 27.02
C ILE A 237 5.70 0.40 28.20
N VAL A 238 6.02 -0.05 29.41
CA VAL A 238 5.30 0.29 30.64
C VAL A 238 6.15 1.20 31.52
N SER A 239 5.62 2.37 31.87
CA SER A 239 6.28 3.31 32.77
C SER A 239 5.28 4.14 33.56
N THR A 240 5.31 4.03 34.89
CA THR A 240 4.50 4.89 35.76
C THR A 240 4.85 6.37 35.65
N ARG A 241 6.02 6.69 35.08
CA ARG A 241 6.46 8.06 34.79
C ARG A 241 5.70 8.69 33.62
N MET A 242 4.91 7.93 32.86
CA MET A 242 4.07 8.45 31.79
C MET A 242 2.87 9.26 32.32
N LEU A 243 2.37 8.93 33.52
CA LEU A 243 1.23 9.59 34.14
C LEU A 243 1.52 11.08 34.40
N GLY A 244 0.79 11.96 33.72
CA GLY A 244 0.84 13.40 33.94
C GLY A 244 2.14 14.08 33.49
N GLN A 245 3.03 13.38 32.81
CA GLN A 245 4.27 13.92 32.26
C GLN A 245 4.15 14.14 30.75
N TYR A 246 4.57 15.32 30.29
CA TYR A 246 4.74 15.58 28.86
C TYR A 246 6.11 15.07 28.39
N GLY A 247 6.20 14.67 27.12
CA GLY A 247 7.47 14.30 26.48
C GLY A 247 7.88 12.83 26.57
N PHE A 248 7.19 11.98 27.35
CA PHE A 248 7.47 10.54 27.36
C PHE A 248 7.29 9.90 25.98
N LEU A 249 6.15 10.14 25.32
CA LEU A 249 5.89 9.65 23.96
C LEU A 249 6.91 10.21 22.95
N ALA A 250 7.28 11.49 23.07
CA ALA A 250 8.29 12.09 22.20
C ALA A 250 9.64 11.37 22.35
N LYS A 251 10.05 11.04 23.58
CA LYS A 251 11.28 10.30 23.84
C LYS A 251 11.24 8.88 23.30
N VAL A 252 10.10 8.17 23.46
CA VAL A 252 9.91 6.83 22.88
C VAL A 252 10.08 6.86 21.37
N PHE A 253 9.40 7.77 20.67
CA PHE A 253 9.48 7.84 19.21
C PHE A 253 10.83 8.38 18.69
N SER A 254 11.53 9.23 19.45
CA SER A 254 12.90 9.66 19.12
C SER A 254 13.86 8.49 19.05
N ILE A 255 13.75 7.49 19.94
CA ILE A 255 14.60 6.29 19.92
C ILE A 255 14.39 5.50 18.62
N PHE A 256 13.13 5.34 18.18
CA PHE A 256 12.84 4.68 16.91
C PHE A 256 13.36 5.47 15.70
N GLU A 257 13.26 6.80 15.73
CA GLU A 257 13.80 7.68 14.68
C GLU A 257 15.32 7.56 14.57
N ASP A 258 16.04 7.65 15.70
CA ASP A 258 17.51 7.56 15.76
C ASP A 258 18.02 6.21 15.23
N LEU A 259 17.25 5.13 15.45
CA LEU A 259 17.54 3.78 14.96
C LEU A 259 17.02 3.52 13.54
N GLY A 260 16.26 4.45 12.95
CA GLY A 260 15.69 4.32 11.61
C GLY A 260 14.60 3.25 11.50
N ILE A 261 13.89 2.97 12.59
CA ILE A 261 12.86 1.92 12.68
C ILE A 261 11.47 2.54 12.52
N SER A 262 10.67 1.97 11.62
CA SER A 262 9.31 2.41 11.36
C SER A 262 8.32 1.68 12.26
N VAL A 263 7.51 2.44 12.99
CA VAL A 263 6.39 1.95 13.78
C VAL A 263 5.12 1.97 12.92
N ASP A 264 4.27 0.94 13.06
CA ASP A 264 3.03 0.78 12.31
C ASP A 264 1.79 1.17 13.13
N VAL A 265 1.46 0.37 14.15
CA VAL A 265 0.25 0.52 14.97
C VAL A 265 0.65 0.92 16.37
N VAL A 266 -0.11 1.84 16.96
CA VAL A 266 0.11 2.38 18.30
C VAL A 266 -1.19 2.30 19.10
N ALA A 267 -1.07 1.92 20.37
CA ALA A 267 -2.13 1.98 21.36
C ALA A 267 -1.53 2.42 22.70
N THR A 268 -2.29 3.16 23.49
CA THR A 268 -1.82 3.73 24.76
C THR A 268 -2.80 3.43 25.87
N SER A 269 -2.28 3.15 27.06
CA SER A 269 -2.99 3.29 28.33
C SER A 269 -2.46 4.51 29.10
N GLU A 270 -2.90 4.69 30.34
CA GLU A 270 -2.40 5.75 31.21
C GLU A 270 -0.90 5.61 31.57
N VAL A 271 -0.39 4.37 31.57
CA VAL A 271 0.99 4.04 32.00
C VAL A 271 1.77 3.19 30.99
N SER A 272 1.18 2.85 29.84
CA SER A 272 1.84 2.03 28.84
C SER A 272 1.59 2.48 27.41
N VAL A 273 2.51 2.12 26.54
CA VAL A 273 2.43 2.29 25.10
C VAL A 273 2.74 0.95 24.45
N SER A 274 1.80 0.43 23.67
CA SER A 274 2.00 -0.76 22.87
C SER A 274 2.18 -0.37 21.41
N LEU A 275 3.18 -0.94 20.75
CA LEU A 275 3.62 -0.59 19.40
C LEU A 275 3.80 -1.86 18.57
N THR A 276 3.56 -1.77 17.27
CA THR A 276 3.96 -2.80 16.31
C THR A 276 4.98 -2.26 15.32
N LEU A 277 5.94 -3.10 14.90
CA LEU A 277 7.00 -2.70 13.96
C LEU A 277 6.72 -3.22 12.55
N ASP A 278 7.06 -2.43 11.53
CA ASP A 278 6.97 -2.88 10.14
C ASP A 278 8.04 -3.94 9.85
N PRO A 279 7.65 -5.19 9.55
CA PRO A 279 8.62 -6.21 9.21
C PRO A 279 9.41 -5.76 7.96
N SER A 280 8.76 -5.13 6.97
CA SER A 280 9.33 -4.90 5.63
C SER A 280 10.58 -3.99 5.58
N LYS A 281 10.77 -3.15 6.59
CA LYS A 281 11.98 -2.30 6.74
C LYS A 281 13.08 -2.93 7.60
N LEU A 282 12.73 -3.93 8.41
CA LEU A 282 13.69 -4.81 9.08
C LEU A 282 14.25 -5.85 8.08
N TRP A 283 13.45 -6.32 7.11
CA TRP A 283 13.83 -7.39 6.15
C TRP A 283 14.74 -6.98 5.00
N SER A 284 14.97 -5.69 4.74
CA SER A 284 15.98 -5.26 3.76
C SER A 284 17.42 -5.40 4.28
N ARG A 285 17.60 -5.80 5.54
CA ARG A 285 18.88 -6.03 6.22
C ARG A 285 19.05 -7.53 6.52
N GLU A 286 20.30 -8.00 6.54
CA GLU A 286 20.62 -9.41 6.81
C GLU A 286 20.04 -9.87 8.16
N LEU A 287 19.61 -11.14 8.26
CA LEU A 287 18.97 -11.74 9.45
C LEU A 287 19.76 -11.51 10.76
N ILE A 288 21.10 -11.46 10.70
CA ILE A 288 21.97 -11.23 11.85
C ILE A 288 21.83 -9.80 12.40
N GLN A 289 21.60 -8.84 11.50
CA GLN A 289 21.44 -7.43 11.86
C GLN A 289 20.09 -7.17 12.55
N GLN A 290 19.06 -7.94 12.22
CA GLN A 290 17.71 -7.81 12.78
C GLN A 290 17.63 -8.15 14.27
N ALA A 291 18.23 -9.27 14.68
CA ALA A 291 18.25 -9.66 16.09
C ALA A 291 19.01 -8.61 16.93
N SER A 292 20.17 -8.18 16.44
CA SER A 292 20.96 -7.14 17.09
C SER A 292 20.25 -5.78 17.16
N GLU A 293 19.45 -5.41 16.16
CA GLU A 293 18.69 -4.16 16.14
C GLU A 293 17.53 -4.19 17.15
N LEU A 294 16.78 -5.30 17.22
CA LEU A 294 15.70 -5.45 18.18
C LEU A 294 16.21 -5.44 19.62
N ASP A 295 17.31 -6.14 19.89
CA ASP A 295 17.96 -6.13 21.20
C ASP A 295 18.40 -4.71 21.58
N HIS A 296 18.99 -3.97 20.64
CA HIS A 296 19.41 -2.59 20.88
C HIS A 296 18.24 -1.63 21.15
N VAL A 297 17.11 -1.77 20.43
CA VAL A 297 15.88 -1.01 20.71
C VAL A 297 15.39 -1.26 22.13
N VAL A 298 15.38 -2.53 22.56
CA VAL A 298 14.94 -2.91 23.90
C VAL A 298 15.87 -2.29 24.94
N GLU A 299 17.19 -2.40 24.78
CA GLU A 299 18.18 -1.79 25.68
C GLU A 299 18.00 -0.28 25.83
N GLU A 300 17.77 0.46 24.74
CA GLU A 300 17.56 1.91 24.80
C GLU A 300 16.24 2.29 25.48
N LEU A 301 15.16 1.52 25.22
CA LEU A 301 13.86 1.74 25.84
C LEU A 301 13.85 1.36 27.34
N GLU A 302 14.60 0.33 27.74
CA GLU A 302 14.72 -0.11 29.13
C GLU A 302 15.34 0.95 30.05
N LYS A 303 16.08 1.93 29.49
CA LYS A 303 16.59 3.09 30.23
C LYS A 303 15.47 3.98 30.79
N ILE A 304 14.27 3.90 30.23
CA ILE A 304 13.15 4.80 30.55
C ILE A 304 11.85 4.09 30.95
N ALA A 305 11.73 2.79 30.70
CA ALA A 305 10.53 2.01 30.92
C ALA A 305 10.85 0.52 31.12
N VAL A 306 9.85 -0.28 31.49
CA VAL A 306 9.90 -1.74 31.39
C VAL A 306 9.38 -2.14 30.02
N VAL A 307 10.11 -2.98 29.29
CA VAL A 307 9.81 -3.33 27.90
C VAL A 307 9.53 -4.82 27.79
N ASN A 308 8.40 -5.19 27.18
CA ASN A 308 8.10 -6.56 26.81
C ASN A 308 8.08 -6.68 25.29
N LEU A 309 8.93 -7.55 24.74
CA LEU A 309 9.01 -7.82 23.31
C LEU A 309 8.27 -9.14 23.00
N LEU A 310 7.32 -9.07 22.07
CA LEU A 310 6.46 -10.17 21.67
C LEU A 310 6.52 -10.36 20.14
N GLN A 311 7.22 -11.40 19.71
CA GLN A 311 7.33 -11.79 18.30
C GLN A 311 6.17 -12.70 17.86
N ASN A 312 6.10 -13.00 16.56
CA ASN A 312 5.11 -13.90 15.97
C ASN A 312 3.68 -13.45 16.28
N ARG A 313 3.41 -12.16 16.07
CA ARG A 313 2.08 -11.58 16.10
C ARG A 313 1.59 -11.28 14.70
N SER A 314 0.28 -11.14 14.60
CA SER A 314 -0.41 -10.81 13.36
C SER A 314 -1.37 -9.66 13.61
N ILE A 315 -1.45 -8.72 12.68
CA ILE A 315 -2.44 -7.65 12.69
C ILE A 315 -3.57 -8.02 11.73
N ILE A 316 -4.78 -8.18 12.26
CA ILE A 316 -6.01 -8.27 11.48
C ILE A 316 -6.62 -6.87 11.42
N SER A 317 -6.69 -6.31 10.22
CA SER A 317 -7.27 -4.99 9.97
C SER A 317 -8.64 -5.13 9.32
N LEU A 318 -9.65 -4.58 9.98
CA LEU A 318 -11.03 -4.54 9.53
C LEU A 318 -11.26 -3.16 8.87
N ILE A 319 -11.38 -3.16 7.55
CA ILE A 319 -11.68 -1.94 6.79
C ILE A 319 -13.17 -1.90 6.52
N GLY A 320 -13.86 -0.84 6.95
CA GLY A 320 -15.30 -0.74 6.81
C GLY A 320 -15.87 0.63 7.10
N ASN A 321 -17.20 0.67 7.20
CA ASN A 321 -17.94 1.89 7.47
C ASN A 321 -17.78 2.30 8.94
N VAL A 322 -17.03 3.37 9.19
CA VAL A 322 -16.77 3.90 10.55
C VAL A 322 -18.06 4.26 11.31
N GLN A 323 -19.14 4.63 10.60
CA GLN A 323 -20.45 4.92 11.22
C GLN A 323 -21.10 3.67 11.83
N GLN A 324 -20.69 2.48 11.40
CA GLN A 324 -21.15 1.18 11.89
C GLN A 324 -20.09 0.50 12.80
N SER A 325 -19.11 1.26 13.29
CA SER A 325 -17.98 0.72 14.06
C SER A 325 -18.40 -0.12 15.27
N SER A 326 -19.41 0.30 16.04
CA SER A 326 -19.91 -0.49 17.19
C SER A 326 -20.43 -1.86 16.77
N LEU A 327 -21.17 -1.93 15.65
CA LEU A 327 -21.67 -3.18 15.09
C LEU A 327 -20.53 -4.08 14.58
N ILE A 328 -19.54 -3.48 13.92
CA ILE A 328 -18.35 -4.21 13.44
C ILE A 328 -17.60 -4.81 14.63
N LEU A 329 -17.35 -4.03 15.68
CA LEU A 329 -16.64 -4.48 16.88
C LEU A 329 -17.42 -5.57 17.62
N GLU A 330 -18.72 -5.38 17.87
CA GLU A 330 -19.57 -6.39 18.52
C GLU A 330 -19.47 -7.73 17.79
N LYS A 331 -19.71 -7.70 16.47
CA LYS A 331 -19.70 -8.90 15.65
C LYS A 331 -18.32 -9.56 15.60
N ALA A 332 -17.25 -8.77 15.44
CA ALA A 332 -15.89 -9.28 15.42
C ALA A 332 -15.51 -9.94 16.74
N PHE A 333 -15.76 -9.29 17.88
CA PHE A 333 -15.44 -9.86 19.20
C PHE A 333 -16.32 -11.05 19.56
N CYS A 334 -17.58 -11.11 19.09
CA CYS A 334 -18.40 -12.31 19.22
C CYS A 334 -17.78 -13.52 18.49
N VAL A 335 -17.25 -13.32 17.29
CA VAL A 335 -16.55 -14.37 16.52
C VAL A 335 -15.27 -14.81 17.23
N LEU A 336 -14.41 -13.85 17.58
CA LEU A 336 -13.13 -14.15 18.23
C LEU A 336 -13.31 -14.85 19.59
N ARG A 337 -14.32 -14.44 20.37
CA ARG A 337 -14.67 -15.11 21.63
C ARG A 337 -15.09 -16.57 21.43
N ARG A 338 -15.84 -16.88 20.36
CA ARG A 338 -16.26 -18.27 20.06
C ARG A 338 -15.08 -19.15 19.68
N LEU A 339 -14.05 -18.58 19.05
CA LEU A 339 -12.80 -19.26 18.74
C LEU A 339 -11.84 -19.37 19.94
N GLY A 340 -12.13 -18.68 21.05
CA GLY A 340 -11.22 -18.62 22.20
C GLY A 340 -9.98 -17.74 21.96
N VAL A 341 -10.02 -16.88 20.94
CA VAL A 341 -8.91 -16.00 20.56
C VAL A 341 -8.85 -14.79 21.49
N THR A 342 -7.66 -14.48 21.98
CA THR A 342 -7.41 -13.30 22.83
C THR A 342 -6.77 -12.19 22.02
N VAL A 343 -7.48 -11.09 21.82
CA VAL A 343 -6.93 -9.88 21.20
C VAL A 343 -5.99 -9.20 22.19
N GLN A 344 -4.74 -8.99 21.78
CA GLN A 344 -3.68 -8.46 22.64
C GLN A 344 -3.57 -6.94 22.57
N MET A 345 -3.94 -6.36 21.44
CA MET A 345 -3.91 -4.91 21.21
C MET A 345 -5.00 -4.54 20.21
N ILE A 346 -5.64 -3.39 20.45
CA ILE A 346 -6.66 -2.82 19.58
C ILE A 346 -6.22 -1.39 19.27
N SER A 347 -6.29 -0.99 18.01
CA SER A 347 -6.06 0.39 17.59
C SER A 347 -7.09 0.82 16.57
N GLN A 348 -7.76 1.93 16.86
CA GLN A 348 -8.74 2.56 15.97
C GLN A 348 -8.56 4.08 16.05
N GLY A 349 -8.36 4.72 14.90
CA GLY A 349 -8.28 6.18 14.82
C GLY A 349 -9.66 6.84 14.81
N ALA A 350 -9.73 8.10 15.25
CA ALA A 350 -10.99 8.85 15.43
C ALA A 350 -11.86 9.00 14.16
N SER A 351 -11.25 8.98 12.97
CA SER A 351 -11.95 9.19 11.70
C SER A 351 -11.57 8.16 10.63
N LYS A 352 -10.93 7.06 11.04
CA LYS A 352 -10.40 6.07 10.10
C LYS A 352 -11.42 4.95 9.88
N VAL A 353 -11.45 4.48 8.65
CA VAL A 353 -12.20 3.28 8.21
C VAL A 353 -11.56 1.97 8.68
N ASN A 354 -10.45 2.05 9.40
CA ASN A 354 -9.64 0.91 9.84
C ASN A 354 -9.74 0.66 11.34
N ILE A 355 -9.94 -0.60 11.72
CA ILE A 355 -9.80 -1.12 13.08
C ILE A 355 -8.76 -2.25 13.03
N SER A 356 -7.63 -2.08 13.71
CA SER A 356 -6.56 -3.06 13.77
C SER A 356 -6.60 -3.85 15.07
N LEU A 357 -6.57 -5.17 14.97
CA LEU A 357 -6.58 -6.13 16.08
C LEU A 357 -5.31 -6.96 16.01
N VAL A 358 -4.54 -7.00 17.10
CA VAL A 358 -3.34 -7.85 17.19
C VAL A 358 -3.68 -9.17 17.87
N VAL A 359 -3.34 -10.27 17.20
CA VAL A 359 -3.54 -11.64 17.65
C VAL A 359 -2.24 -12.45 17.50
N ASN A 360 -2.21 -13.69 18.00
CA ASN A 360 -1.06 -14.56 17.71
C ASN A 360 -1.04 -14.95 16.22
N ASP A 361 0.16 -15.11 15.64
CA ASP A 361 0.27 -15.45 14.22
C ASP A 361 -0.33 -16.83 13.89
N THR A 362 -0.27 -17.77 14.85
CA THR A 362 -0.76 -19.15 14.69
C THR A 362 -2.28 -19.26 14.54
N GLU A 363 -3.05 -18.30 15.05
CA GLU A 363 -4.51 -18.28 15.02
C GLU A 363 -5.08 -17.31 13.97
N ALA A 364 -4.22 -16.57 13.29
CA ALA A 364 -4.60 -15.45 12.43
C ALA A 364 -5.47 -15.87 11.24
N ASP A 365 -5.13 -16.96 10.55
CA ASP A 365 -5.87 -17.45 9.39
C ASP A 365 -7.28 -17.86 9.78
N GLU A 366 -7.41 -18.60 10.87
CA GLU A 366 -8.71 -19.06 11.38
C GLU A 366 -9.58 -17.86 11.76
N CYS A 367 -9.00 -16.84 12.38
CA CYS A 367 -9.69 -15.58 12.65
C CYS A 367 -10.18 -14.92 11.36
N VAL A 368 -9.34 -14.78 10.33
CA VAL A 368 -9.74 -14.16 9.06
C VAL A 368 -10.87 -14.94 8.40
N ARG A 369 -10.80 -16.28 8.36
CA ARG A 369 -11.85 -17.13 7.79
C ARG A 369 -13.18 -16.97 8.52
N ALA A 370 -13.17 -17.07 9.85
CA ALA A 370 -14.39 -16.96 10.65
C ALA A 370 -14.99 -15.55 10.62
N LEU A 371 -14.15 -14.51 10.61
CA LEU A 371 -14.60 -13.13 10.44
C LEU A 371 -15.21 -12.94 9.04
N HIS A 372 -14.57 -13.46 7.99
CA HIS A 372 -15.09 -13.37 6.64
C HIS A 372 -16.47 -14.03 6.52
N GLU A 373 -16.61 -15.26 7.00
CA GLU A 373 -17.89 -15.99 7.03
C GLU A 373 -18.98 -15.21 7.79
N ALA A 374 -18.64 -14.62 8.94
CA ALA A 374 -19.58 -13.83 9.71
C ALA A 374 -20.02 -12.58 8.94
N PHE A 375 -19.09 -11.84 8.34
CA PHE A 375 -19.36 -10.54 7.73
C PHE A 375 -19.95 -10.60 6.32
N PHE A 376 -19.50 -11.53 5.48
CA PHE A 376 -19.82 -11.57 4.05
C PHE A 376 -20.77 -12.72 3.67
N GLU A 377 -20.70 -13.87 4.35
CA GLU A 377 -21.54 -15.04 3.98
C GLU A 377 -22.81 -15.15 4.80
N THR A 378 -22.74 -14.79 6.08
CA THR A 378 -23.91 -14.88 6.96
C THR A 378 -24.86 -13.75 6.60
N LYS A 379 -25.88 -14.06 5.80
CA LYS A 379 -27.11 -13.26 5.69
C LYS A 379 -27.75 -13.20 7.07
N LEU A 380 -27.32 -12.25 7.92
CA LEU A 380 -28.05 -11.92 9.11
C LEU A 380 -29.42 -11.40 8.68
N GLN A 381 -30.40 -12.22 9.00
CA GLN A 381 -31.82 -12.12 8.73
C GLN A 381 -32.38 -10.72 9.02
N ARG A 382 -33.32 -10.32 8.18
CA ARG A 382 -34.22 -9.16 8.28
C ARG A 382 -35.16 -9.17 9.51
N ASP A 383 -34.88 -9.91 10.57
CA ASP A 383 -35.90 -10.24 11.59
C ASP A 383 -35.89 -9.37 12.86
N TYR A 384 -35.19 -8.24 12.88
CA TYR A 384 -35.27 -7.28 14.01
C TYR A 384 -36.32 -6.16 13.85
N THR A 385 -37.28 -6.29 12.91
CA THR A 385 -38.36 -5.28 12.73
C THR A 385 -39.77 -5.72 13.11
N ASN A 386 -39.96 -6.88 13.76
CA ASN A 386 -41.25 -7.25 14.36
C ASN A 386 -41.19 -7.30 15.90
N GLY A 387 -40.74 -6.21 16.50
CA GLY A 387 -40.92 -5.92 17.92
C GLY A 387 -41.98 -4.84 18.12
N ASN A 388 -43.25 -5.13 17.85
CA ASN A 388 -44.38 -4.28 18.24
C ASN A 388 -45.55 -5.14 18.73
N GLY A 389 -45.40 -5.72 19.92
CA GLY A 389 -46.49 -6.24 20.72
C GLY A 389 -46.85 -5.23 21.81
N TYR A 390 -47.62 -4.20 21.46
CA TYR A 390 -48.25 -3.31 22.44
C TYR A 390 -49.26 -4.11 23.26
N VAL A 391 -48.97 -4.33 24.56
CA VAL A 391 -49.99 -4.68 25.55
C VAL A 391 -50.63 -3.38 26.01
N ALA A 392 -51.78 -3.04 25.43
CA ALA A 392 -52.66 -2.01 25.98
C ALA A 392 -53.57 -2.66 27.03
N LYS A 393 -53.35 -2.33 28.31
CA LYS A 393 -54.38 -2.43 29.36
C LYS A 393 -55.30 -1.22 29.22
N SER A 394 -56.62 -1.44 29.11
CA SER A 394 -57.62 -0.61 29.79
C SER A 394 -59.04 -1.20 29.69
N SER A 395 -59.71 -1.18 30.85
CA SER A 395 -61.14 -1.45 31.13
C SER A 395 -61.58 -2.90 31.23
#